data_AF-A0A0G0SZU6-F1
#
_entry.id   AF-A0A0G0SZU6-F1
#
_cell.length_a   1.000
_cell.length_b   1.000
_cell.length_c   1.000
_cell.angle_alpha   90.00
_cell.angle_beta   90.00
_cell.angle_gamma   90.00
#
_symmetry.space_group_name_H-M   'P 1'
#
loop_
_entity.id
_entity.type
_entity.pdbx_description
1 polymer ?
#
loop_
_entity_poly.entity_id
_entity_poly.type
_entity_poly.pdbx_seq_one_letter_code
_entity_poly.pdbx_strand_id
1 'polypeptide(L)'
;MTKNNNDWKSYCVKLEDFLNLYFGQKAPALPDNIKEFIVKYGPYISLVLMVLSLPAILLVFGITGITAPFSLGVLLSLAAAVLVVMALPGLFKRRLSAWRLMYYSSLVSALQALLAVNLGGLIIGAALSFYCLFQIRSLYK
;
A
#
# COMPACT_ATOMS: atom_id res chain seq x y z
N MET A 1 22.23 -29.77 -11.52
CA MET A 1 22.24 -28.87 -10.35
C MET A 1 20.91 -28.12 -10.32
N THR A 2 20.09 -28.39 -9.32
CA THR A 2 18.67 -28.02 -9.23
C THR A 2 18.47 -26.52 -9.05
N LYS A 3 18.13 -25.84 -10.15
CA LYS A 3 17.73 -24.43 -10.18
C LYS A 3 16.27 -24.31 -9.73
N ASN A 4 15.99 -24.51 -8.44
CA ASN A 4 14.68 -24.25 -7.86
C ASN A 4 14.82 -23.14 -6.82
N ASN A 5 14.42 -21.92 -7.18
CA ASN A 5 14.24 -20.83 -6.24
C ASN A 5 13.15 -19.86 -6.77
N ASN A 6 11.89 -20.32 -6.75
CA ASN A 6 10.66 -19.52 -6.79
C ASN A 6 10.71 -18.22 -7.63
N ASP A 7 10.58 -18.32 -8.95
CA ASP A 7 10.67 -17.19 -9.90
C ASP A 7 9.79 -15.99 -9.51
N TRP A 8 8.59 -16.24 -8.98
CA TRP A 8 7.66 -15.20 -8.53
C TRP A 8 8.23 -14.29 -7.43
N LYS A 9 8.96 -14.85 -6.45
CA LYS A 9 9.60 -14.04 -5.39
C LYS A 9 10.66 -13.13 -5.97
N SER A 10 11.39 -13.62 -6.97
CA SER A 10 12.40 -12.84 -7.71
C SER A 10 11.75 -11.63 -8.40
N TYR A 11 10.60 -11.81 -9.05
CA TYR A 11 9.87 -10.68 -9.65
C TYR A 11 9.39 -9.66 -8.61
N CYS A 12 8.90 -10.10 -7.45
CA CYS A 12 8.50 -9.19 -6.38
C CYS A 12 9.66 -8.34 -5.86
N VAL A 13 10.84 -8.95 -5.65
CA VAL A 13 12.04 -8.25 -5.21
C VAL A 13 12.51 -7.27 -6.30
N LYS A 14 12.57 -7.69 -7.56
CA LYS A 14 12.92 -6.80 -8.68
C LYS A 14 12.00 -5.59 -8.77
N LEU A 15 10.70 -5.78 -8.56
CA LEU A 15 9.73 -4.68 -8.57
C LEU A 15 9.93 -3.73 -7.40
N GLU A 16 10.17 -4.26 -6.19
CA GLU A 16 10.46 -3.46 -5.01
C GLU A 16 11.75 -2.63 -5.22
N ASP A 17 12.79 -3.24 -5.79
CA ASP A 17 14.06 -2.56 -6.09
C ASP A 17 13.88 -1.48 -7.16
N PHE A 18 13.10 -1.77 -8.21
CA PHE A 18 12.77 -0.78 -9.24
C PHE A 18 12.05 0.43 -8.63
N LEU A 19 11.03 0.20 -7.81
CA LEU A 19 10.29 1.27 -7.15
C LEU A 19 11.16 2.03 -6.15
N ASN A 20 12.05 1.34 -5.43
CA ASN A 20 13.03 1.97 -4.54
C ASN A 20 14.01 2.87 -5.31
N LEU A 21 14.47 2.45 -6.48
CA LEU A 21 15.35 3.24 -7.33
C LEU A 21 14.68 4.57 -7.74
N TYR A 22 13.40 4.54 -8.12
CA TYR A 22 12.69 5.75 -8.57
C TYR A 22 12.17 6.60 -7.42
N PHE A 23 11.49 6.00 -6.44
CA PHE A 23 10.81 6.72 -5.37
C PHE A 23 11.65 6.95 -4.12
N GLY A 24 12.60 6.06 -3.84
CA GLY A 24 13.49 6.17 -2.69
C GLY A 24 14.78 6.94 -3.00
N GLN A 25 15.35 6.75 -4.20
CA GLN A 25 16.68 7.27 -4.54
C GLN A 25 16.66 8.45 -5.51
N LYS A 26 15.87 8.37 -6.61
CA LYS A 26 15.81 9.43 -7.63
C LYS A 26 14.83 10.55 -7.30
N ALA A 27 13.74 10.25 -6.60
CA ALA A 27 12.76 11.26 -6.20
C ALA A 27 13.35 12.18 -5.12
N PRO A 28 12.89 13.45 -5.03
CA PRO A 28 13.35 14.38 -4.00
C PRO A 28 13.28 13.76 -2.61
N ALA A 29 14.39 13.82 -1.86
CA ALA A 29 14.40 13.26 -0.52
C ALA A 29 13.57 14.12 0.44
N LEU A 30 12.71 13.49 1.23
CA LEU A 30 12.00 14.20 2.30
C LEU A 30 12.99 14.56 3.44
N PRO A 31 12.89 15.76 4.04
CA PRO A 31 13.62 16.10 5.26
C PRO A 31 13.32 15.10 6.37
N ASP A 32 14.30 14.79 7.22
CA ASP A 32 14.16 13.75 8.24
C ASP A 32 13.05 14.07 9.26
N ASN A 33 12.85 15.34 9.59
CA ASN A 33 11.72 15.80 10.42
C ASN A 33 10.35 15.38 9.83
N ILE A 34 10.20 15.44 8.50
CA ILE A 34 8.96 15.05 7.83
C ILE A 34 8.81 13.51 7.84
N LYS A 35 9.89 12.78 7.56
CA LYS A 35 9.87 11.31 7.63
C LYS A 35 9.50 10.83 9.04
N GLU A 36 10.10 11.41 10.08
CA GLU A 36 9.78 11.09 11.47
C GLU A 36 8.33 11.43 11.83
N PHE A 37 7.83 12.58 11.36
CA PHE A 37 6.43 12.95 11.52
C PHE A 37 5.50 11.89 10.91
N ILE A 38 5.75 11.48 9.66
CA ILE A 38 4.94 10.47 8.97
C ILE A 38 5.00 9.13 9.71
N VAL A 39 6.15 8.68 10.18
CA VAL A 39 6.25 7.39 10.88
C VAL A 39 5.63 7.45 12.28
N LYS A 40 5.71 8.60 12.96
CA LYS A 40 5.12 8.80 14.29
C LYS A 40 3.60 8.93 14.24
N TYR A 41 3.08 9.75 13.33
CA TYR A 41 1.65 10.07 13.25
C TYR A 41 0.90 9.26 12.19
N GLY A 42 1.59 8.72 11.19
CA GLY A 42 1.02 7.90 10.12
C GLY A 42 0.10 6.79 10.62
N PRO A 43 0.47 5.97 11.63
CA PRO A 43 -0.43 4.95 12.16
C PRO A 43 -1.74 5.52 12.71
N TYR A 44 -1.69 6.67 13.39
CA TYR A 44 -2.86 7.36 13.94
C TYR A 44 -3.71 7.99 12.83
N ILE A 45 -3.05 8.64 11.85
CA ILE A 45 -3.71 9.24 10.68
C ILE A 45 -4.43 8.14 9.90
N SER A 46 -3.76 7.01 9.62
CA SER A 46 -4.38 5.86 8.95
C SER A 46 -5.56 5.30 9.72
N LEU A 47 -5.47 5.19 11.06
CA LEU A 47 -6.58 4.72 11.88
C LEU A 47 -7.78 5.68 11.81
N VAL A 48 -7.55 6.99 11.95
CA VAL A 48 -8.61 8.01 11.87
C VAL A 48 -9.25 8.02 10.49
N LEU A 49 -8.46 8.00 9.42
CA LEU A 49 -8.97 7.96 8.04
C LEU A 49 -9.73 6.67 7.76
N MET A 50 -9.27 5.54 8.28
CA MET A 50 -9.99 4.26 8.18
C MET A 50 -11.36 4.36 8.85
N VAL A 51 -11.42 4.83 10.11
CA VAL A 51 -12.69 4.96 10.84
C VAL A 51 -13.63 5.97 10.16
N LEU A 52 -13.09 7.10 9.70
CA LEU A 52 -13.87 8.12 8.99
C LEU A 52 -14.42 7.63 7.65
N SER A 53 -13.67 6.76 6.97
CA SER A 53 -14.10 6.18 5.69
C SER A 53 -15.04 4.98 5.84
N LEU A 54 -15.18 4.40 7.04
CA LEU A 54 -16.04 3.23 7.28
C LEU A 54 -17.47 3.40 6.73
N PRO A 55 -18.19 4.53 6.95
CA PRO A 55 -19.55 4.68 6.42
C PRO A 55 -19.58 4.62 4.88
N ALA A 56 -18.64 5.29 4.21
CA ALA A 56 -18.56 5.28 2.75
C ALA A 56 -18.18 3.89 2.21
N ILE A 57 -17.23 3.22 2.87
CA ILE A 57 -16.84 1.85 2.55
C ILE A 57 -18.04 0.93 2.70
N LEU A 58 -18.75 0.95 3.83
CA LEU A 58 -19.92 0.10 4.07
C LEU A 58 -21.04 0.34 3.05
N LEU A 59 -21.26 1.58 2.62
CA LEU A 59 -22.27 1.91 1.61
C LEU A 59 -21.88 1.30 0.24
N VAL A 60 -20.63 1.50 -0.19
CA VAL A 60 -20.11 0.93 -1.45
C VAL A 60 -20.11 -0.60 -1.40
N PHE A 61 -19.63 -1.19 -0.31
CA PHE A 61 -19.63 -2.64 -0.11
C PHE A 61 -21.04 -3.21 0.01
N GLY A 62 -22.00 -2.49 0.60
CA GLY A 62 -23.40 -2.91 0.67
C GLY A 62 -24.03 -2.99 -0.72
N ILE A 63 -23.86 -1.96 -1.55
CA ILE A 63 -24.39 -1.94 -2.92
C ILE A 63 -23.70 -3.02 -3.79
N THR A 64 -22.37 -3.07 -3.74
CA THR A 64 -21.59 -4.01 -4.57
C THR A 64 -21.69 -5.45 -4.08
N GLY A 65 -21.88 -5.67 -2.78
CA GLY A 65 -22.11 -6.99 -2.19
C GLY A 65 -23.44 -7.61 -2.59
N ILE A 66 -24.45 -6.79 -2.92
CA ILE A 66 -25.73 -7.29 -3.43
C ILE A 66 -25.67 -7.52 -4.95
N THR A 67 -25.05 -6.59 -5.68
CA THR A 67 -25.08 -6.60 -7.14
C THR A 67 -23.99 -7.47 -7.78
N ALA A 68 -22.80 -7.55 -7.17
CA ALA A 68 -21.65 -8.28 -7.69
C ALA A 68 -20.65 -8.70 -6.58
N PRO A 69 -21.05 -9.54 -5.61
CA PRO A 69 -20.25 -9.86 -4.41
C PRO A 69 -18.90 -10.50 -4.69
N PHE A 70 -18.79 -11.24 -5.79
CA PHE A 70 -17.56 -11.94 -6.20
C PHE A 70 -16.85 -11.25 -7.35
N SER A 71 -17.18 -9.98 -7.63
CA SER A 71 -16.44 -9.21 -8.61
C SER A 71 -14.99 -9.06 -8.16
N LEU A 72 -14.08 -9.17 -9.12
CA LEU A 72 -12.64 -9.07 -8.87
C LEU A 72 -12.27 -7.75 -8.18
N GLY A 73 -12.97 -6.65 -8.48
CA GLY A 73 -12.78 -5.36 -7.82
C GLY A 73 -13.10 -5.38 -6.31
N VAL A 74 -14.18 -6.06 -5.91
CA VAL A 74 -14.56 -6.22 -4.49
C VAL A 74 -13.58 -7.12 -3.75
N LEU A 75 -13.11 -8.20 -4.39
CA LEU A 75 -12.14 -9.10 -3.78
C LEU A 75 -10.78 -8.41 -3.59
N LEU A 76 -10.31 -7.63 -4.57
CA LEU A 76 -9.07 -6.86 -4.45
C LEU A 76 -9.17 -5.75 -3.40
N SER A 77 -10.27 -5.02 -3.34
CA SER A 77 -10.44 -3.96 -2.35
C SER A 77 -10.50 -4.51 -0.92
N LEU A 78 -11.15 -5.67 -0.73
CA LEU A 78 -11.17 -6.37 0.54
C LEU A 78 -9.76 -6.84 0.94
N ALA A 79 -9.01 -7.43 0.00
CA ALA A 79 -7.63 -7.84 0.25
C ALA A 79 -6.73 -6.66 0.63
N ALA A 80 -6.86 -5.52 -0.06
CA ALA A 80 -6.12 -4.30 0.27
C ALA A 80 -6.48 -3.78 1.67
N ALA A 81 -7.76 -3.74 2.03
CA ALA A 81 -8.22 -3.31 3.35
C ALA A 81 -7.66 -4.22 4.46
N VAL A 82 -7.71 -5.54 4.27
CA VAL A 82 -7.15 -6.51 5.23
C VAL A 82 -5.65 -6.30 5.43
N LEU A 83 -4.88 -6.06 4.37
CA LEU A 83 -3.46 -5.78 4.46
C LEU A 83 -3.16 -4.51 5.27
N VAL A 84 -3.94 -3.44 5.08
CA VAL A 84 -3.80 -2.20 5.87
C VAL A 84 -4.10 -2.46 7.34
N VAL A 85 -5.19 -3.17 7.65
CA VAL A 85 -5.56 -3.51 9.03
C VAL A 85 -4.49 -4.35 9.70
N MET A 86 -3.93 -5.34 9.00
CA MET A 86 -2.82 -6.15 9.51
C MET A 86 -1.52 -5.34 9.67
N ALA A 87 -1.32 -4.30 8.87
CA ALA A 87 -0.15 -3.43 8.98
C ALA A 87 -0.20 -2.54 10.23
N LEU A 88 -1.39 -2.07 10.65
CA LEU A 88 -1.57 -1.14 11.78
C LEU A 88 -0.78 -1.50 13.05
N PRO A 89 -0.90 -2.71 13.65
CA PRO A 89 -0.17 -3.03 14.88
C PRO A 89 1.35 -3.01 14.71
N GLY A 90 1.85 -3.32 13.50
CA GLY A 90 3.28 -3.26 13.21
C GLY A 90 3.76 -1.86 12.81
N LEU A 91 2.87 -1.01 12.27
CA LEU A 91 3.12 0.40 11.98
C LEU A 91 3.40 1.17 13.28
N PHE A 92 2.63 0.94 14.34
CA PHE A 92 2.90 1.50 15.67
C PHE A 92 4.27 1.10 16.24
N LYS A 93 4.74 -0.10 15.88
CA LYS A 93 6.04 -0.65 16.33
C LYS A 93 7.18 -0.38 15.34
N ARG A 94 6.93 0.40 14.27
CA ARG A 94 7.90 0.71 13.21
C ARG A 94 8.60 -0.52 12.62
N ARG A 95 7.85 -1.61 12.44
CA ARG A 95 8.39 -2.87 11.92
C ARG A 95 8.47 -2.87 10.40
N LEU A 96 9.58 -3.35 9.84
CA LEU A 96 9.72 -3.52 8.39
C LEU A 96 8.64 -4.44 7.80
N SER A 97 8.18 -5.42 8.56
CA SER A 97 7.05 -6.27 8.15
C SER A 97 5.76 -5.49 7.88
N ALA A 98 5.48 -4.45 8.66
CA ALA A 98 4.31 -3.61 8.46
C ALA A 98 4.47 -2.68 7.25
N TRP A 99 5.68 -2.17 7.05
CA TRP A 99 6.01 -1.42 5.83
C TRP A 99 5.77 -2.27 4.57
N ARG A 100 6.17 -3.54 4.60
CA ARG A 100 5.91 -4.49 3.49
C ARG A 100 4.41 -4.73 3.27
N LEU A 101 3.60 -4.83 4.34
CA LEU A 101 2.14 -4.95 4.20
C LEU A 101 1.53 -3.71 3.55
N MET A 102 1.98 -2.51 3.94
CA MET A 102 1.55 -1.26 3.29
C MET A 102 1.97 -1.21 1.82
N TYR A 103 3.18 -1.68 1.50
CA TYR A 103 3.65 -1.82 0.12
C TYR A 103 2.73 -2.72 -0.71
N TYR A 104 2.40 -3.92 -0.21
CA TYR A 104 1.50 -4.83 -0.90
C TYR A 104 0.08 -4.26 -1.03
N SER A 105 -0.45 -3.58 -0.01
CA SER A 105 -1.76 -2.92 -0.10
C SER A 105 -1.78 -1.83 -1.18
N SER A 106 -0.67 -1.09 -1.32
CA SER A 106 -0.52 -0.04 -2.33
C SER A 106 -0.40 -0.64 -3.75
N LEU A 107 0.29 -1.78 -3.88
CA LEU A 107 0.34 -2.54 -5.15
C LEU A 107 -1.04 -3.05 -5.56
N VAL A 108 -1.80 -3.62 -4.63
CA VAL A 108 -3.17 -4.09 -4.91
C VAL A 108 -4.06 -2.93 -5.34
N SER A 109 -3.94 -1.78 -4.68
CA SER A 109 -4.68 -0.56 -5.03
C SER A 109 -4.30 -0.03 -6.42
N ALA A 110 -3.01 -0.05 -6.77
CA ALA A 110 -2.52 0.32 -8.09
C ALA A 110 -3.04 -0.66 -9.17
N LEU A 111 -3.03 -1.97 -8.89
CA LEU A 111 -3.59 -2.98 -9.78
C LEU A 111 -5.08 -2.74 -10.01
N GLN A 112 -5.84 -2.40 -8.96
CA GLN A 112 -7.25 -2.09 -9.06
C GLN A 112 -7.49 -0.83 -9.92
N ALA A 113 -6.70 0.23 -9.73
CA ALA A 113 -6.79 1.44 -10.55
C ALA A 113 -6.49 1.15 -12.03
N LEU A 114 -5.52 0.28 -12.30
CA LEU A 114 -5.19 -0.16 -13.66
C LEU A 114 -6.35 -0.93 -14.31
N LEU A 115 -6.95 -1.87 -13.59
CA LEU A 115 -8.09 -2.66 -14.07
C LEU A 115 -9.35 -1.81 -14.29
N ALA A 116 -9.54 -0.78 -13.46
CA ALA A 116 -10.62 0.19 -13.59
C ALA A 116 -10.35 1.26 -14.66
N VAL A 117 -9.19 1.21 -15.35
CA VAL A 117 -8.73 2.23 -16.31
C VAL A 117 -8.72 3.65 -15.70
N ASN A 118 -8.56 3.73 -14.37
CA ASN A 118 -8.46 4.98 -13.65
C ASN A 118 -7.02 5.47 -13.65
N LEU A 119 -6.61 6.04 -14.78
CA LEU A 119 -5.24 6.51 -14.99
C LEU A 119 -4.86 7.63 -14.00
N GLY A 120 -5.80 8.49 -13.62
CA GLY A 120 -5.58 9.55 -12.64
C GLY A 120 -5.26 8.96 -11.25
N GLY A 121 -6.05 8.00 -10.80
CA GLY A 121 -5.83 7.29 -9.53
C GLY A 121 -4.57 6.43 -9.56
N LEU A 122 -4.27 5.80 -10.69
CA LEU A 122 -3.05 5.02 -10.87
C LEU A 122 -1.81 5.91 -10.78
N ILE A 123 -1.76 7.00 -11.54
CA ILE A 123 -0.57 7.84 -11.59
C ILE A 123 -0.42 8.62 -10.29
N ILE A 124 -1.44 9.37 -9.87
CA ILE A 124 -1.33 10.26 -8.71
C ILE A 124 -1.36 9.44 -7.42
N GLY A 125 -2.34 8.56 -7.29
CA GLY A 125 -2.55 7.77 -6.08
C GLY A 125 -1.41 6.79 -5.84
N ALA A 126 -0.99 6.02 -6.85
CA ALA A 126 0.10 5.08 -6.67
C ALA A 126 1.45 5.80 -6.56
N ALA A 127 1.74 6.83 -7.36
CA ALA A 127 3.01 7.55 -7.24
C ALA A 127 3.16 8.23 -5.87
N LEU A 128 2.10 8.89 -5.36
CA LEU A 128 2.14 9.52 -4.05
C LEU A 128 2.30 8.48 -2.93
N SER A 129 1.54 7.38 -3.00
CA SER A 129 1.61 6.31 -2.00
C SER A 129 2.99 5.66 -1.97
N PHE A 130 3.53 5.28 -3.14
CA PHE A 130 4.86 4.70 -3.23
C PHE A 130 5.95 5.70 -2.84
N TYR A 131 5.85 6.96 -3.25
CA TYR A 131 6.79 8.00 -2.85
C TYR A 131 6.89 8.12 -1.33
N CYS A 132 5.77 8.37 -0.64
CA CYS A 132 5.76 8.48 0.81
C CYS A 132 6.30 7.22 1.48
N LEU A 133 5.91 6.04 0.97
CA LEU A 133 6.27 4.76 1.54
C LEU A 133 7.76 4.45 1.39
N PHE A 134 8.35 4.62 0.21
CA PHE A 134 9.79 4.39 0.00
C PHE A 134 10.66 5.43 0.72
N GLN A 135 10.21 6.68 0.85
CA GLN A 135 10.93 7.72 1.57
C GLN A 135 11.06 7.45 3.08
N ILE A 136 10.06 6.84 3.71
CA ILE A 136 10.09 6.50 5.14
C ILE A 136 10.66 5.11 5.44
N ARG A 137 10.95 4.30 4.41
CA ARG A 137 11.41 2.91 4.55
C ARG A 137 12.62 2.79 5.49
N SER A 138 13.55 3.74 5.42
CA SER A 138 14.77 3.76 6.23
C SER A 138 14.53 3.85 7.74
N LEU A 139 13.36 4.32 8.18
CA LEU A 139 12.98 4.46 9.59
C LEU A 139 12.30 3.21 10.16
N TYR A 140 11.97 2.22 9.31
CA TYR A 140 11.40 0.94 9.74
C TYR A 140 12.51 -0.11 9.90
N LYS A 141 12.47 -0.86 11.01
CA LYS A 141 13.46 -1.90 11.35
C LYS A 141 12.85 -3.29 11.41
#